data_AF-A0A7Z7AZ12-F1
#
_entry.id   AF-A0A7Z7AZ12-F1
#
_cell.length_a   1.000
_cell.length_b   1.000
_cell.length_c   1.000
_cell.angle_alpha   90.00
_cell.angle_beta   90.00
_cell.angle_gamma   90.00
#
_symmetry.space_group_name_H-M   'P 1'
#
loop_
_entity.id
_entity.type
_entity.pdbx_description
1 polymer ?
#
loop_
_entity_poly.entity_id
_entity_poly.type
_entity_poly.pdbx_seq_one_letter_code
_entity_poly.pdbx_strand_id
1 'polypeptide(L)'
;MFLNTEELMENNDEIETAAEDFKPKPWRAGLYSAVFPGLGQMYNGDFGRGSFYFVLAFILIITSHLILPLFIFIAFWLYNIHQAYSYARSFKKGINKDE
;
A
#
# COMPACT_ATOMS: atom_id res chain seq x y z
N MET A 1 -1.63 23.66 54.93
CA MET A 1 -2.01 24.61 53.87
C MET A 1 -2.93 23.84 52.94
N PHE A 2 -4.24 24.12 52.98
CA PHE A 2 -5.21 23.49 52.09
C PHE A 2 -5.35 24.39 50.87
N LEU A 3 -5.29 23.83 49.68
CA LEU A 3 -5.47 24.56 48.42
C LEU A 3 -6.89 25.15 48.36
N ASN A 4 -7.02 26.39 47.88
CA ASN A 4 -8.31 27.10 47.78
C ASN A 4 -9.12 26.59 46.58
N THR A 5 -10.45 26.62 46.66
CA THR A 5 -11.35 26.15 45.60
C THR A 5 -11.10 26.84 44.25
N GLU A 6 -10.68 28.10 44.22
CA GLU A 6 -10.32 28.80 42.96
C GLU A 6 -9.07 28.21 42.29
N GLU A 7 -8.05 27.86 43.07
CA GLU A 7 -6.81 27.26 42.59
C GLU A 7 -7.05 25.84 42.04
N LEU A 8 -8.03 25.13 42.62
CA LEU A 8 -8.49 23.83 42.14
C LEU A 8 -9.20 23.94 40.79
N MET A 9 -10.00 25.00 40.61
CA MET A 9 -10.76 25.23 39.38
C MET A 9 -9.83 25.65 38.25
N GLU A 10 -8.88 26.55 38.52
CA GLU A 10 -7.85 26.98 37.56
C GLU A 10 -6.97 25.81 37.09
N ASN A 11 -6.52 24.96 38.01
CA ASN A 11 -5.74 23.76 37.65
C ASN A 11 -6.55 22.78 36.80
N ASN A 12 -7.84 22.61 37.09
CA ASN A 12 -8.70 21.68 36.35
C ASN A 12 -8.99 22.18 34.93
N ASP A 13 -9.22 23.49 34.76
CA ASP A 13 -9.42 24.12 33.45
C ASP A 13 -8.14 24.05 32.60
N GLU A 14 -6.96 24.22 33.20
CA GLU A 14 -5.66 24.01 32.53
C GLU A 14 -5.48 22.55 32.08
N ILE A 15 -5.85 21.59 32.94
CA ILE A 15 -5.78 20.15 32.61
C ILE A 15 -6.76 19.79 31.49
N GLU A 16 -7.99 20.31 31.52
CA GLU A 16 -8.97 20.09 30.45
C GLU A 16 -8.52 20.70 29.12
N THR A 17 -8.00 21.94 29.15
CA THR A 17 -7.49 22.61 27.94
C THR A 17 -6.29 21.88 27.35
N ALA A 18 -5.37 21.41 28.20
CA ALA A 18 -4.21 20.63 27.76
C ALA A 18 -4.61 19.25 27.22
N ALA A 19 -5.63 18.62 27.80
CA ALA A 19 -6.18 17.36 27.31
C ALA A 19 -6.91 17.52 25.97
N GLU A 20 -7.59 18.65 25.76
CA GLU A 20 -8.33 18.95 24.53
C GLU A 20 -7.39 19.16 23.34
N ASP A 21 -6.26 19.83 23.54
CA ASP A 21 -5.28 20.06 22.45
C ASP A 21 -4.50 18.79 22.06
N PHE A 22 -4.42 17.79 22.96
CA PHE A 22 -3.83 16.48 22.68
C PHE A 22 -4.75 15.55 21.88
N LYS A 23 -6.02 15.91 21.67
CA LYS A 23 -6.95 15.07 20.91
C LYS A 23 -6.50 14.98 19.44
N PRO A 24 -6.35 13.76 18.87
CA PRO A 24 -5.84 13.60 17.52
C PRO A 24 -6.72 14.34 16.51
N LYS A 25 -6.12 15.29 15.78
CA LYS A 25 -6.83 16.12 14.80
C LYS A 25 -7.06 15.31 13.52
N PRO A 26 -8.30 15.20 13.00
CA PRO A 26 -8.64 14.26 11.91
C PRO A 26 -7.88 14.54 10.61
N TRP A 27 -7.61 15.81 10.31
CA TRP A 27 -6.82 16.19 9.13
C TRP A 27 -5.36 15.72 9.22
N ARG A 28 -4.77 15.69 10.44
CA ARG A 28 -3.42 15.18 10.67
C ARG A 28 -3.39 13.66 10.46
N ALA A 29 -4.40 12.94 10.96
CA ALA A 29 -4.56 11.52 10.70
C ALA A 29 -4.65 11.20 9.20
N GLY A 30 -5.39 12.04 8.45
CA GLY A 30 -5.46 11.97 6.99
C GLY A 30 -4.10 12.18 6.33
N LEU A 31 -3.37 13.23 6.72
CA LEU A 31 -2.04 13.52 6.18
C LEU A 31 -1.03 12.41 6.46
N TYR A 32 -1.04 11.84 7.67
CA TYR A 32 -0.19 10.70 8.01
C TYR A 32 -0.52 9.50 7.12
N SER A 33 -1.81 9.21 6.89
CA SER A 33 -2.24 8.14 5.99
C SER A 33 -1.84 8.38 4.53
N ALA A 34 -1.72 9.65 4.11
CA ALA A 34 -1.30 10.01 2.76
C ALA A 34 0.21 9.78 2.53
N VAL A 35 1.05 9.90 3.58
CA VAL A 35 2.48 9.57 3.49
C VAL A 35 2.67 8.06 3.40
N PHE A 36 1.99 7.30 4.25
CA PHE A 36 2.04 5.85 4.20
C PHE A 36 0.75 5.22 4.77
N PRO A 37 0.18 4.19 4.10
CA PRO A 37 -1.01 3.51 4.60
C PRO A 37 -0.80 2.96 6.02
N GLY A 38 -1.71 3.30 6.93
CA GLY A 38 -1.67 2.84 8.32
C GLY A 38 -1.11 3.86 9.32
N LEU A 39 -0.34 4.86 8.90
CA LEU A 39 0.22 5.87 9.81
C LEU A 39 -0.85 6.74 10.48
N GLY A 40 -1.95 7.07 9.81
CA GLY A 40 -3.05 7.80 10.44
C GLY A 40 -3.78 7.00 11.52
N GLN A 41 -3.84 5.67 11.38
CA GLN A 41 -4.41 4.81 12.41
C GLN A 41 -3.47 4.74 13.63
N MET A 42 -2.16 4.68 13.40
CA MET A 42 -1.16 4.78 14.48
C MET A 42 -1.21 6.14 15.20
N TYR A 43 -1.44 7.25 14.47
CA TYR A 43 -1.65 8.57 15.06
C TYR A 43 -2.92 8.63 15.94
N ASN A 44 -3.96 7.88 15.57
CA ASN A 44 -5.17 7.76 16.37
C ASN A 44 -5.02 6.80 17.58
N GLY A 45 -3.81 6.23 17.81
CA GLY A 45 -3.55 5.25 18.86
C GLY A 45 -3.96 3.81 18.52
N ASP A 46 -4.48 3.56 17.32
CA ASP A 46 -4.89 2.23 16.86
C ASP A 46 -3.74 1.56 16.07
N PHE A 47 -2.77 1.06 16.83
CA PHE A 47 -1.61 0.35 16.28
C PHE A 47 -1.99 -0.97 15.58
N GLY A 48 -3.08 -1.62 16.02
CA GLY A 48 -3.56 -2.87 15.43
C GLY A 48 -4.03 -2.66 13.99
N ARG A 49 -4.91 -1.68 13.77
CA ARG A 49 -5.35 -1.31 12.42
C ARG A 49 -4.20 -0.74 11.60
N GLY A 50 -3.34 0.08 12.21
CA GLY A 50 -2.16 0.65 11.54
C GLY A 50 -1.25 -0.42 10.93
N SER A 51 -0.88 -1.43 11.71
CA SER A 51 -0.03 -2.53 11.26
C SER A 51 -0.70 -3.37 10.16
N PHE A 52 -2.01 -3.63 10.26
CA PHE A 52 -2.76 -4.32 9.22
C PHE A 52 -2.68 -3.58 7.86
N TYR A 53 -2.91 -2.27 7.84
CA TYR A 53 -2.81 -1.48 6.61
C TYR A 53 -1.38 -1.44 6.05
N PHE A 54 -0.37 -1.44 6.93
CA PHE A 54 1.03 -1.49 6.53
C PHE A 54 1.36 -2.80 5.78
N VAL A 55 0.98 -3.94 6.36
CA VAL A 55 1.19 -5.27 5.75
C VAL A 55 0.42 -5.39 4.43
N LEU A 56 -0.84 -4.93 4.42
CA LEU A 56 -1.68 -4.96 3.22
C LEU A 56 -1.07 -4.13 2.08
N ALA A 57 -0.55 -2.94 2.38
CA ALA A 57 0.13 -2.10 1.39
C ALA A 57 1.35 -2.82 0.79
N PHE A 58 2.12 -3.51 1.62
CA PHE A 58 3.29 -4.27 1.16
C PHE A 58 2.91 -5.42 0.21
N ILE A 59 1.85 -6.16 0.55
CA ILE A 59 1.32 -7.23 -0.30
C ILE A 59 0.86 -6.65 -1.65
N LEU A 60 0.10 -5.55 -1.65
CA LEU A 60 -0.38 -4.92 -2.87
C LEU A 60 0.75 -4.42 -3.77
N ILE A 61 1.82 -3.85 -3.20
CA ILE A 61 3.00 -3.43 -3.95
C ILE A 61 3.65 -4.65 -4.62
N ILE A 62 3.91 -5.73 -3.87
CA ILE A 62 4.52 -6.95 -4.43
C ILE A 62 3.64 -7.54 -5.53
N THR A 63 2.33 -7.68 -5.29
CA THR A 63 1.38 -8.21 -6.26
C THR A 63 1.29 -7.34 -7.51
N SER A 64 1.33 -6.00 -7.38
CA SER A 64 1.31 -5.11 -8.55
C SER A 64 2.51 -5.34 -9.49
N HIS A 65 3.67 -5.67 -8.93
CA HIS A 65 4.88 -5.98 -9.71
C HIS A 65 4.84 -7.37 -10.36
N LEU A 66 3.92 -8.26 -9.98
CA LEU A 66 3.77 -9.59 -10.58
C LEU A 66 2.83 -9.59 -11.79
N ILE A 67 1.89 -8.66 -11.86
CA ILE A 67 0.88 -8.59 -12.93
C ILE A 67 1.54 -8.26 -14.27
N LEU A 68 2.34 -7.20 -14.33
CA LEU A 68 3.00 -6.77 -15.57
C LEU A 68 3.94 -7.84 -16.18
N PRO A 69 4.87 -8.46 -15.44
CA PRO A 69 5.72 -9.51 -15.99
C PRO A 69 4.94 -10.78 -16.37
N LEU A 70 3.82 -11.08 -15.71
CA LEU A 70 2.96 -12.20 -16.11
C LEU A 70 2.37 -11.97 -17.52
N PHE A 71 1.89 -10.76 -17.81
CA PHE A 71 1.40 -10.42 -19.15
C PHE A 71 2.50 -10.49 -20.20
N ILE A 72 3.70 -9.96 -19.89
CA ILE A 72 4.86 -10.03 -20.79
C ILE A 72 5.24 -11.50 -21.05
N PHE A 73 5.24 -12.34 -20.03
CA PHE A 73 5.53 -13.77 -20.14
C PHE A 73 4.53 -14.48 -21.07
N ILE A 74 3.23 -14.23 -20.89
CA ILE A 74 2.17 -14.81 -21.75
C ILE A 74 2.37 -14.35 -23.21
N ALA A 75 2.63 -13.07 -23.45
CA ALA A 75 2.88 -12.55 -24.79
C ALA A 75 4.12 -13.19 -25.44
N PHE A 76 5.21 -13.32 -24.68
CA PHE A 76 6.42 -13.99 -25.12
C PHE A 76 6.18 -15.47 -25.43
N TRP A 77 5.39 -16.16 -24.61
CA TRP A 77 5.06 -17.57 -24.84
C TRP A 77 4.29 -17.77 -26.15
N LEU A 78 3.28 -16.95 -26.43
CA LEU A 78 2.54 -16.97 -27.70
C LEU A 78 3.46 -16.65 -28.89
N TYR A 79 4.36 -15.69 -28.74
CA TYR A 79 5.36 -15.39 -29.76
C TYR A 79 6.26 -16.59 -30.07
N ASN A 80 6.72 -17.32 -29.05
CA ASN A 80 7.52 -18.54 -29.25
C ASN A 80 6.75 -19.63 -30.00
N ILE A 81 5.47 -19.84 -29.67
CA ILE A 81 4.62 -20.79 -30.40
C ILE A 81 4.49 -20.39 -31.87
N HIS A 82 4.21 -19.11 -32.13
CA HIS A 82 4.12 -18.60 -33.50
C HIS A 82 5.45 -18.77 -34.25
N GLN A 83 6.57 -18.47 -33.61
CA GLN A 83 7.89 -18.64 -34.21
C GLN A 83 8.16 -20.10 -34.55
N ALA A 84 7.95 -21.03 -33.61
CA ALA A 84 8.15 -22.46 -33.82
C ALA A 84 7.27 -22.99 -34.97
N TYR A 85 6.03 -22.54 -35.04
CA TYR A 85 5.10 -22.90 -36.13
C TYR A 85 5.58 -22.36 -37.49
N SER A 86 5.99 -21.10 -37.55
CA SER A 86 6.49 -20.47 -38.77
C SER A 86 7.77 -21.16 -39.28
N TYR A 87 8.67 -21.53 -38.37
CA TYR A 87 9.93 -22.20 -38.68
C TYR A 87 9.71 -23.61 -39.22
N ALA A 88 8.82 -24.39 -38.59
CA ALA A 88 8.44 -25.71 -39.09
C ALA A 88 7.82 -25.63 -40.49
N ARG A 89 6.98 -24.62 -40.75
CA ARG A 89 6.35 -24.41 -42.06
C ARG A 89 7.37 -23.98 -43.12
N SER A 90 8.29 -23.07 -42.80
CA SER A 90 9.33 -22.64 -43.75
C SER A 90 10.29 -23.77 -44.09
N PHE A 91 10.64 -24.62 -43.11
CA PHE A 91 11.49 -25.79 -43.33
C PHE A 91 10.84 -26.78 -44.30
N LYS A 92 9.55 -27.11 -44.10
CA LYS A 92 8.81 -27.98 -45.02
C LYS A 92 8.71 -27.42 -46.45
N LYS A 93 8.55 -26.09 -46.59
CA LYS A 93 8.49 -25.42 -47.90
C LYS A 93 9.83 -25.40 -48.63
N GLY A 94 10.95 -25.42 -47.88
CA GLY A 94 12.29 -25.63 -48.42
C GLY A 94 12.38 -26.99 -49.09
N ILE A 95 12.16 -28.08 -48.34
CA ILE A 95 12.24 -29.46 -48.86
C ILE A 95 11.40 -29.68 -50.14
N ASN A 96 10.18 -29.14 -50.20
CA ASN A 96 9.29 -29.33 -51.35
C ASN A 96 9.69 -28.56 -52.63
N LYS A 97 10.68 -27.67 -52.58
CA LYS A 97 11.18 -26.94 -53.76
C LYS A 97 12.38 -27.63 -54.42
N ASP A 98 12.91 -28.66 -53.77
CA ASP A 98 14.16 -29.34 -54.11
C ASP A 98 13.91 -30.65 -54.87
N GLU A 99 12.64 -31.09 -54.94
CA GLU A 99 12.10 -32.21 -55.72
C GLU A 99 11.47 -31.73 -57.03
#